data_AF-A0A4Q7UV83-F1
#
_entry.id   AF-A0A4Q7UV83-F1
#
_cell.length_a   1.000
_cell.length_b   1.000
_cell.length_c   1.000
_cell.angle_alpha   90.00
_cell.angle_beta   90.00
_cell.angle_gamma   90.00
#
_symmetry.space_group_name_H-M   'P 1'
#
loop_
_entity.id
_entity.type
_entity.pdbx_description
1 polymer ?
#
loop_
_entity_poly.entity_id
_entity_poly.type
_entity_poly.pdbx_seq_one_letter_code
_entity_poly.pdbx_strand_id
1 'polypeptide(L)'
;MNGGATGPASGQDLVTLTSVRDNRAHIVTEVELCSSHAARMGRYEALCGHLISPAPMVEPDGARCARCAELGGIGRAPERSSRRGRTRGLGRRLLT
;
A
#
# COMPACT_ATOMS: atom_id res chain seq x y z
N MET A 1 33.23 22.49 3.03
CA MET A 1 32.01 22.17 2.28
C MET A 1 31.03 21.57 3.26
N ASN A 2 29.93 22.27 3.53
CA ASN A 2 29.01 21.98 4.64
C ASN A 2 28.28 20.65 4.47
N GLY A 3 28.03 20.00 5.62
CA GLY A 3 27.36 18.71 5.73
C GLY A 3 25.88 18.78 5.37
N GLY A 4 25.41 17.75 4.68
CA GLY A 4 24.01 17.38 4.60
C GLY A 4 23.73 16.35 5.68
N ALA A 5 23.11 16.77 6.77
CA ALA A 5 22.55 15.85 7.74
C ALA A 5 21.48 15.00 7.04
N THR A 6 21.74 13.71 6.87
CA THR A 6 20.74 12.71 6.50
C THR A 6 19.81 12.55 7.70
N GLY A 7 18.83 13.44 7.82
CA GLY A 7 17.67 13.20 8.68
C GLY A 7 17.02 11.87 8.27
N PRO A 8 16.48 11.08 9.20
CA PRO A 8 15.83 9.81 8.84
C PRO A 8 14.72 10.11 7.84
N ALA A 9 14.81 9.49 6.66
CA ALA A 9 13.81 9.57 5.59
C ALA A 9 12.42 9.33 6.20
N SER A 10 11.66 10.40 6.33
CA SER A 10 10.41 10.44 7.06
C SER A 10 9.30 10.05 6.09
N GLY A 11 8.92 8.78 6.12
CA GLY A 11 7.93 8.19 5.23
C GLY A 11 8.60 7.38 4.14
N GLN A 12 8.43 6.06 4.19
CA GLN A 12 8.74 5.21 3.04
C GLN A 12 7.75 5.61 1.95
N ASP A 13 8.19 6.07 0.77
CA ASP A 13 7.29 6.24 -0.37
C ASP A 13 6.94 4.83 -0.89
N LEU A 14 5.68 4.46 -0.66
CA LEU A 14 5.13 3.12 -0.89
C LEU A 14 4.24 3.15 -2.13
N VAL A 15 4.51 2.27 -3.08
CA VAL A 15 3.74 2.10 -4.32
C VAL A 15 2.99 0.78 -4.26
N THR A 16 1.73 0.77 -4.69
CA THR A 16 0.94 -0.46 -4.77
C THR A 16 0.92 -0.98 -6.20
N LEU A 17 1.25 -2.26 -6.39
CA LEU A 17 1.25 -2.94 -7.69
C LEU A 17 0.50 -4.26 -7.59
N THR A 18 -0.36 -4.53 -8.57
CA THR A 18 -1.04 -5.83 -8.70
C THR A 18 -0.13 -6.84 -9.39
N SER A 19 0.01 -8.03 -8.82
CA SER A 19 0.83 -9.11 -9.39
C SER A 19 -0.01 -9.96 -10.34
N VAL A 20 0.51 -10.24 -11.54
CA VAL A 20 -0.15 -11.14 -12.52
C VAL A 20 -0.23 -12.59 -12.03
N ARG A 21 0.60 -12.97 -11.05
CA ARG A 21 0.78 -14.38 -10.67
C ARG A 21 -0.23 -14.85 -9.63
N ASP A 22 -0.62 -13.97 -8.71
CA ASP A 22 -1.56 -14.24 -7.63
C ASP A 22 -2.76 -13.27 -7.60
N ASN A 23 -2.81 -12.33 -8.55
CA ASN A 23 -3.87 -11.33 -8.70
C ASN A 23 -4.14 -10.52 -7.42
N ARG A 24 -3.07 -10.23 -6.66
CA ARG A 24 -3.13 -9.45 -5.44
C ARG A 24 -2.32 -8.17 -5.57
N ALA A 25 -2.82 -7.11 -4.92
CA ALA A 25 -2.13 -5.84 -4.81
C ALA A 25 -1.10 -5.91 -3.66
N HIS A 26 0.17 -5.76 -4.01
CA HIS A 26 1.31 -5.77 -3.10
C HIS A 26 1.94 -4.39 -3.01
N ILE A 27 2.62 -4.11 -1.90
CA ILE A 27 3.31 -2.83 -1.70
C ILE A 27 4.79 -3.01 -2.01
N VAL A 28 5.33 -2.12 -2.83
CA VAL A 28 6.74 -2.03 -3.22
C VAL A 28 7.27 -0.66 -2.75
N THR A 29 8.54 -0.59 -2.37
CA THR A 29 9.17 0.70 -2.04
C THR A 29 9.54 1.44 -3.31
N GLU A 30 9.52 2.77 -3.29
CA GLU A 30 10.00 3.56 -4.43
C GLU A 30 11.46 3.22 -4.79
N VAL A 31 12.32 2.95 -3.81
CA VAL A 31 13.71 2.52 -4.02
C VAL A 31 13.79 1.24 -4.86
N GLU A 32 12.96 0.25 -4.56
CA GLU A 32 12.89 -0.99 -5.34
C GLU A 32 12.30 -0.75 -6.74
N LEU A 33 11.27 0.11 -6.83
CA LEU A 33 10.67 0.47 -8.11
C LEU A 33 11.68 1.16 -9.05
N CYS A 34 12.54 2.02 -8.50
CA CYS A 34 13.59 2.75 -9.20
C CYS A 34 14.89 1.95 -9.36
N SER A 35 14.97 0.73 -8.82
CA SER A 35 16.14 -0.14 -8.98
C SER A 35 16.29 -0.54 -10.44
N SER A 36 17.43 -0.19 -11.05
CA SER A 36 17.72 -0.50 -12.46
C SER A 36 17.74 -2.00 -12.73
N HIS A 37 18.10 -2.81 -11.75
CA HIS A 37 18.05 -4.27 -11.84
C HIS A 37 16.61 -4.79 -11.88
N ALA A 38 15.76 -4.36 -10.94
CA ALA A 38 14.37 -4.77 -10.84
C ALA A 38 13.57 -4.37 -12.09
N ALA A 39 13.76 -3.13 -12.55
CA ALA A 39 13.16 -2.61 -13.77
C ALA A 39 13.57 -3.43 -15.00
N ARG A 40 14.86 -3.76 -15.14
CA ARG A 40 15.37 -4.58 -16.25
C ARG A 40 14.83 -6.02 -16.24
N MET A 41 14.56 -6.58 -15.05
CA MET A 41 13.95 -7.90 -14.92
C MET A 41 12.42 -7.90 -15.01
N GLY A 42 11.79 -6.72 -14.94
CA GLY A 42 10.32 -6.60 -14.87
C GLY A 42 9.74 -7.26 -13.61
N ARG A 43 10.52 -7.31 -12.53
CA ARG A 43 10.16 -7.96 -11.28
C ARG A 43 10.61 -7.13 -10.10
N TYR A 44 9.72 -6.96 -9.13
CA TYR A 44 9.94 -6.08 -7.99
C TYR A 44 9.70 -6.84 -6.68
N GLU A 45 10.56 -6.63 -5.70
CA GLU A 45 10.35 -7.20 -4.37
C GLU A 45 9.33 -6.37 -3.57
N ALA A 46 8.22 -7.01 -3.20
CA ALA A 46 7.23 -6.40 -2.33
C ALA A 46 7.65 -6.47 -0.85
N LEU A 47 7.10 -5.59 -0.01
CA LEU A 47 7.31 -5.59 1.44
C LEU A 47 7.02 -6.94 2.11
N CYS A 48 6.10 -7.72 1.55
CA CYS A 48 5.77 -9.06 2.06
C CYS A 48 6.79 -10.15 1.68
N GLY A 49 7.86 -9.80 0.96
CA GLY A 49 8.90 -10.68 0.43
C GLY A 49 8.54 -11.39 -0.87
N HIS A 50 7.40 -11.04 -1.49
CA HIS A 50 7.02 -11.62 -2.78
C HIS A 50 7.69 -10.87 -3.93
N LEU A 51 8.35 -11.60 -4.81
CA LEU A 51 8.82 -11.07 -6.08
C LEU A 51 7.65 -11.05 -7.08
N ILE A 52 7.20 -9.85 -7.44
CA ILE A 52 6.01 -9.64 -8.26
C ILE A 52 6.35 -9.22 -9.69
N SER A 53 5.57 -9.70 -10.65
CA SER A 53 5.51 -9.13 -12.00
C SER A 53 4.22 -8.29 -12.10
N PRO A 54 4.32 -6.99 -12.38
CA PRO A 54 3.16 -6.10 -12.34
C PRO A 54 2.18 -6.41 -13.47
N ALA A 55 0.90 -6.35 -13.16
CA ALA A 55 -0.19 -6.45 -14.11
C ALA A 55 -0.28 -5.18 -14.97
N PRO A 56 -0.86 -5.28 -16.19
CA PRO A 56 -1.17 -4.11 -16.99
C PRO A 56 -2.09 -3.13 -16.23
N MET A 57 -1.82 -1.84 -16.31
CA MET A 57 -2.61 -0.80 -15.63
C MET A 57 -4.02 -0.59 -16.21
N VAL A 58 -4.39 -1.32 -17.27
CA VAL A 58 -5.74 -1.32 -17.83
C VAL A 58 -6.68 -2.25 -17.07
N GLU A 59 -6.12 -3.22 -16.34
CA GLU A 59 -6.89 -4.12 -15.49
C GLU A 59 -7.19 -3.44 -14.15
N PRO A 60 -8.33 -3.75 -13.52
CA PRO A 60 -8.61 -3.29 -12.17
C PRO A 60 -7.60 -3.85 -11.18
N ASP A 61 -7.31 -3.10 -10.12
CA ASP A 61 -6.44 -3.56 -9.06
C ASP A 61 -6.97 -4.83 -8.37
N GLY A 62 -6.04 -5.74 -8.07
CA GLY A 62 -6.33 -6.95 -7.33
C GLY A 62 -6.62 -6.67 -5.86
N ALA A 63 -7.17 -7.68 -5.16
CA ALA A 63 -7.38 -7.57 -3.72
C ALA A 63 -6.04 -7.36 -2.98
N ARG A 64 -6.03 -6.51 -1.95
CA ARG A 64 -4.80 -6.21 -1.21
C ARG A 64 -4.24 -7.45 -0.51
N CYS A 65 -2.95 -7.70 -0.68
CA CYS A 65 -2.24 -8.76 0.02
C CYS A 65 -2.31 -8.50 1.53
N ALA A 66 -2.75 -9.49 2.32
CA ALA A 66 -2.95 -9.36 3.76
C ALA A 66 -1.67 -8.91 4.48
N ARG A 67 -0.54 -9.55 4.17
CA ARG A 67 0.76 -9.21 4.76
C ARG A 67 1.21 -7.79 4.39
N CYS A 68 0.98 -7.37 3.14
CA CYS A 68 1.25 -5.99 2.73
C CYS A 68 0.32 -5.00 3.43
N ALA A 69 -0.95 -5.34 3.66
CA ALA A 69 -1.88 -4.48 4.38
C ALA A 69 -1.45 -4.24 5.83
N GLU A 70 -0.91 -5.28 6.50
CA GLU A 70 -0.33 -5.17 7.84
C GLU A 70 0.92 -4.30 7.85
N LEU A 71 1.84 -4.52 6.91
CA LEU A 71 3.14 -3.82 6.84
C LEU A 71 3.01 -2.36 6.39
N GLY A 72 2.09 -2.05 5.46
CA GLY A 72 1.87 -0.69 4.95
C GLY A 72 1.21 0.25 5.96
N GLY A 73 0.60 -0.28 7.03
CA GLY A 73 0.04 0.52 8.12
C GLY A 73 1.07 1.03 9.12
N ILE A 74 2.29 0.48 9.12
CA ILE A 74 3.33 0.74 10.12
C ILE A 74 4.10 2.06 9.82
N GLY A 75 4.03 2.55 8.57
CA GLY A 75 4.76 3.74 8.11
C GLY A 75 3.94 5.01 7.92
N ARG A 76 2.60 4.93 7.97
CA ARG A 76 1.74 6.12 7.88
C ARG A 76 1.43 6.58 9.29
N ALA A 77 2.00 7.72 9.71
CA ALA A 77 1.48 8.44 10.87
C ALA A 77 -0.06 8.51 10.72
N PRO A 78 -0.85 8.25 11.78
CA PRO A 78 -2.29 8.10 11.66
C PRO A 78 -2.90 9.42 11.21
N GLU A 79 -3.03 9.61 9.90
CA GLU A 79 -3.90 10.59 9.28
C GLU A 79 -5.31 10.16 9.64
N ARG A 80 -5.75 10.74 10.76
CA ARG A 80 -7.09 10.73 11.37
C ARG A 80 -8.00 9.70 10.74
N SER A 81 -8.19 8.61 11.47
CA SER A 81 -9.40 7.80 11.44
C SER A 81 -10.60 8.76 11.41
N SER A 82 -11.11 9.03 10.21
CA SER A 82 -12.26 9.89 10.02
C SER A 82 -13.44 9.11 10.55
N ARG A 83 -13.78 9.45 11.79
CA ARG A 83 -15.03 9.17 12.48
C ARG A 83 -16.20 9.21 11.49
N ARG A 84 -16.63 8.05 10.99
CA ARG A 84 -17.92 7.84 10.30
C ARG A 84 -18.09 6.32 10.07
N GLY A 85 -19.08 5.64 10.62
CA GLY A 85 -20.16 6.05 11.50
C GLY A 85 -20.58 4.88 12.38
N ARG A 86 -20.65 5.12 13.68
CA ARG A 86 -21.48 4.33 14.60
C ARG A 86 -22.85 4.98 14.64
N THR A 87 -23.70 4.76 13.64
CA THR A 87 -25.13 4.98 13.82
C THR A 87 -25.70 3.73 14.47
N ARG A 88 -25.78 3.82 15.80
CA ARG A 88 -26.57 2.96 16.67
C ARG A 88 -28.02 2.95 16.17
N GLY A 89 -28.62 1.77 16.18
CA GLY A 89 -30.05 1.60 15.98
C GLY A 89 -30.86 2.46 16.97
N LEU A 90 -31.82 3.19 16.42
CA LEU A 90 -33.00 3.76 17.06
C LEU A 90 -34.08 3.56 15.97
N GLY A 91 -35.02 2.63 16.08
CA GLY A 91 -36.06 2.61 17.10
C GLY A 91 -37.38 2.84 16.36
N ARG A 92 -38.20 1.79 16.24
CA ARG A 92 -39.57 1.80 15.69
C ARG A 92 -40.47 2.78 16.47
N ARG A 93 -41.44 3.43 15.81
CA ARG A 93 -42.91 3.20 15.96
C ARG A 93 -43.79 4.39 15.52
N LEU A 94 -44.81 4.02 14.73
CA LEU A 94 -46.23 4.46 14.66
C LEU A 94 -46.63 5.93 14.95
N LEU A 95 -47.39 6.47 14.00
CA LEU A 95 -48.55 7.36 14.19
C LEU A 95 -49.61 6.84 13.18
N THR A 96 -50.67 6.13 13.57
CA THR A 96 -52.05 6.64 13.89
C THR A 96 -52.45 7.89 13.14
#